data_AF-A0A9E6Q1A3-F1
#
_entry.id   AF-A0A9E6Q1A3-F1
#
_cell.length_a   1.000
_cell.length_b   1.000
_cell.length_c   1.000
_cell.angle_alpha   90.00
_cell.angle_beta   90.00
_cell.angle_gamma   90.00
#
_symmetry.space_group_name_H-M   'P 1'
#
loop_
_entity.id
_entity.type
_entity.pdbx_description
1 polymer ?
#
loop_
_entity_poly.entity_id
_entity_poly.type
_entity_poly.pdbx_seq_one_letter_code
_entity_poly.pdbx_strand_id
1 'polypeptide(L)'
;MEKSFILCGRRIKTMRERLGKACDLIDNEQWLGVFRNRQINHEKEFNQSVKMVKSMKKAGKIKNASHYFAKIWKKENINKTLKIVREFLNRQVSRLAEKREDKRKNEEINQFERDFNSAGYIKFQKMKKRFAKLQ
;
A
#
# COMPACT_ATOMS: atom_id res chain seq x y z
N MET A 1 -30.93 -13.31 30.35
CA MET A 1 -30.03 -14.44 30.04
C MET A 1 -28.92 -13.93 29.12
N GLU A 2 -27.78 -13.59 29.71
CA GLU A 2 -26.56 -13.27 28.96
C GLU A 2 -26.12 -14.54 28.23
N LYS A 3 -26.17 -14.55 26.90
CA LYS A 3 -25.56 -15.62 26.10
C LYS A 3 -24.04 -15.48 26.24
N SER A 4 -23.46 -16.04 27.30
CA SER A 4 -22.01 -16.21 27.38
C SER A 4 -21.62 -17.19 26.28
N PHE A 5 -21.09 -16.67 25.19
CA PHE A 5 -20.39 -17.49 24.21
C PHE A 5 -19.18 -18.07 24.94
N ILE A 6 -19.28 -19.31 25.41
CA ILE A 6 -18.16 -20.01 26.06
C ILE A 6 -17.15 -20.39 24.96
N LEU A 7 -16.41 -19.40 24.49
CA LEU A 7 -15.22 -19.61 23.68
C LEU A 7 -14.13 -20.11 24.63
N CYS A 8 -13.72 -21.37 24.48
CA CYS A 8 -12.59 -21.93 25.22
C CYS A 8 -11.37 -20.99 25.12
N GLY A 9 -10.75 -20.64 26.25
CA GLY A 9 -9.59 -19.73 26.28
C GLY A 9 -8.45 -20.16 25.36
N ARG A 10 -8.23 -21.47 25.20
CA ARG A 10 -7.27 -22.04 24.24
C ARG A 10 -7.61 -21.64 22.80
N ARG A 11 -8.90 -21.69 22.43
CA ARG A 11 -9.38 -21.29 21.09
C ARG A 11 -9.21 -19.80 20.84
N ILE A 12 -9.47 -18.96 21.85
CA ILE A 12 -9.26 -17.51 21.77
C ILE A 12 -7.79 -17.20 21.51
N LYS A 13 -6.89 -17.81 22.30
CA LYS A 13 -5.44 -17.65 22.13
C LYS A 13 -4.99 -18.04 20.72
N THR A 14 -5.39 -19.20 20.23
CA THR A 14 -5.08 -19.65 18.86
C THR A 14 -5.65 -18.71 17.79
N MET A 15 -6.85 -18.16 17.97
CA MET A 15 -7.41 -17.20 17.01
C MET A 15 -6.63 -15.89 17.02
N ARG A 16 -6.21 -15.40 18.19
CA ARG A 16 -5.39 -14.19 18.32
C ARG A 16 -4.03 -14.37 17.64
N GLU A 17 -3.36 -15.49 17.89
CA GLU A 17 -2.09 -15.83 17.22
C GLU A 17 -2.23 -15.83 15.69
N ARG A 18 -3.30 -16.44 15.16
CA ARG A 18 -3.56 -16.50 13.71
C ARG A 18 -3.94 -15.16 13.08
N LEU A 19 -4.71 -14.34 13.80
CA LEU A 19 -5.09 -13.00 13.35
C LEU A 19 -3.92 -12.01 13.42
N GLY A 20 -2.97 -12.25 14.33
CA GLY A 20 -1.73 -11.50 14.45
C GLY A 20 -1.99 -9.99 14.56
N LYS A 21 -1.43 -9.22 13.62
CA LYS A 21 -1.54 -7.75 13.58
C LYS A 21 -2.98 -7.22 13.45
N ALA A 22 -3.94 -8.06 13.07
CA ALA A 22 -5.35 -7.67 13.00
C ALA A 22 -5.99 -7.57 14.39
N CYS A 23 -5.44 -8.24 15.40
CA CYS A 23 -5.98 -8.21 16.77
C CYS A 23 -6.03 -6.80 17.36
N ASP A 24 -5.09 -5.93 17.00
CA ASP A 24 -5.07 -4.52 17.43
C ASP A 24 -6.27 -3.70 16.93
N LEU A 25 -7.06 -4.26 16.00
CA LEU A 25 -8.25 -3.64 15.40
C LEU A 25 -9.54 -4.32 15.84
N ILE A 26 -9.49 -5.28 16.77
CA ILE A 26 -10.63 -6.08 17.21
C ILE A 26 -10.83 -5.85 18.71
N ASP A 27 -11.85 -5.07 19.06
CA ASP A 27 -12.08 -4.63 20.44
C ASP A 27 -12.68 -5.71 21.34
N ASN A 28 -13.32 -6.74 20.79
CA ASN A 28 -14.00 -7.77 21.57
C ASN A 28 -13.76 -9.18 21.01
N GLU A 29 -13.48 -10.12 21.91
CA GLU A 29 -13.13 -11.51 21.61
C GLU A 29 -14.23 -12.28 20.89
N GLN A 30 -15.50 -11.92 21.11
CA GLN A 30 -16.65 -12.51 20.43
C GLN A 30 -16.58 -12.36 18.90
N TRP A 31 -15.87 -11.33 18.42
CA TRP A 31 -15.72 -11.04 17.00
C TRP A 31 -14.53 -11.75 16.35
N LEU A 32 -13.63 -12.37 17.13
CA LEU A 32 -12.43 -13.03 16.60
C LEU A 32 -12.80 -14.10 15.56
N GLY A 33 -13.86 -14.88 15.82
CA GLY A 33 -14.34 -15.90 14.88
C GLY A 33 -14.79 -15.31 13.54
N VAL A 34 -15.47 -14.16 13.57
CA VAL A 34 -15.95 -13.47 12.36
C VAL A 34 -14.77 -13.00 11.52
N PHE A 35 -13.82 -12.29 12.12
CA PHE A 35 -12.64 -11.81 11.40
C PHE A 35 -11.74 -12.95 10.93
N ARG A 36 -11.62 -14.03 11.72
CA ARG A 36 -10.88 -15.23 11.30
C ARG A 36 -11.51 -15.87 10.06
N ASN A 37 -12.84 -15.96 10.00
CA ASN A 37 -13.54 -16.43 8.81
C ASN A 37 -13.27 -15.54 7.59
N ARG A 38 -13.24 -14.21 7.78
CA ARG A 38 -12.88 -13.27 6.69
C ARG A 38 -11.44 -13.43 6.23
N GLN A 39 -10.50 -13.60 7.17
CA GLN A 39 -9.09 -13.84 6.87
C GLN A 39 -8.88 -15.12 6.06
N ILE A 40 -9.62 -16.20 6.37
CA ILE A 40 -9.53 -17.46 5.62
C ILE A 40 -10.06 -17.29 4.19
N ASN A 41 -11.24 -16.68 4.03
CA ASN A 41 -11.88 -16.58 2.71
C ASN A 41 -11.29 -15.48 1.81
N HIS A 42 -10.65 -14.47 2.39
CA HIS A 42 -10.15 -13.29 1.67
C HIS A 42 -8.76 -12.88 2.17
N GLU A 43 -7.83 -13.82 2.28
CA GLU A 43 -6.53 -13.61 2.94
C GLU A 43 -5.77 -12.38 2.43
N LYS A 44 -5.63 -12.24 1.10
CA LYS A 44 -4.88 -11.14 0.48
C LYS A 44 -5.51 -9.78 0.81
N GLU A 45 -6.82 -9.65 0.56
CA GLU A 45 -7.56 -8.42 0.84
C GLU A 45 -7.63 -8.12 2.34
N PHE A 46 -7.77 -9.15 3.18
CA PHE A 46 -7.78 -9.03 4.63
C PHE A 46 -6.46 -8.45 5.15
N ASN A 47 -5.34 -9.08 4.82
CA ASN A 47 -4.02 -8.63 5.26
C ASN A 47 -3.72 -7.21 4.77
N GLN A 48 -4.15 -6.86 3.55
CA GLN A 48 -3.98 -5.51 3.04
C GLN A 48 -4.88 -4.50 3.75
N SER A 49 -6.13 -4.86 4.05
CA SER A 49 -7.04 -3.98 4.79
C SER A 49 -6.50 -3.64 6.17
N VAL A 50 -5.83 -4.58 6.87
CA VAL A 50 -5.17 -4.33 8.15
C VAL A 50 -4.06 -3.27 7.99
N LYS A 51 -3.20 -3.40 6.98
CA LYS A 51 -2.16 -2.39 6.68
C LYS A 51 -2.76 -1.03 6.34
N MET A 52 -3.81 -1.01 5.52
CA MET A 52 -4.51 0.19 5.10
C MET A 52 -5.09 0.94 6.32
N VAL A 53 -5.86 0.25 7.17
CA VAL A 53 -6.49 0.86 8.35
C VAL A 53 -5.43 1.39 9.32
N LYS A 54 -4.35 0.64 9.57
CA LYS A 54 -3.24 1.12 10.40
C LYS A 54 -2.56 2.37 9.80
N SER A 55 -2.34 2.40 8.49
CA SER A 55 -1.80 3.57 7.81
C SER A 55 -2.74 4.78 7.88
N MET A 56 -4.05 4.57 7.73
CA MET A 56 -5.06 5.62 7.82
C MET A 56 -5.15 6.19 9.23
N LYS A 57 -5.05 5.34 10.26
CA LYS A 57 -4.98 5.76 11.66
C LYS A 57 -3.73 6.61 11.90
N LYS A 58 -2.55 6.12 11.45
CA LYS A 58 -1.27 6.85 11.59
C LYS A 58 -1.31 8.22 10.90
N ALA A 59 -1.97 8.32 9.76
CA ALA A 59 -2.14 9.57 9.02
C ALA A 59 -3.26 10.48 9.56
N GLY A 60 -3.91 10.13 10.68
CA GLY A 60 -5.00 10.92 11.27
C GLY A 60 -6.32 10.94 10.48
N LYS A 61 -6.46 10.10 9.44
CA LYS A 61 -7.64 10.07 8.56
C LYS A 61 -8.86 9.41 9.19
N ILE A 62 -8.64 8.57 10.20
CA ILE A 62 -9.70 7.89 10.95
C ILE A 62 -9.43 8.03 12.44
N LYS A 63 -10.48 8.36 13.20
CA LYS A 63 -10.42 8.49 14.66
C LYS A 63 -10.45 7.11 15.34
N ASN A 64 -11.41 6.27 14.95
CA ASN A 64 -11.57 4.92 15.52
C ASN A 64 -11.28 3.85 14.46
N ALA A 65 -10.13 3.20 14.61
CA ALA A 65 -9.65 2.20 13.67
C ALA A 65 -10.43 0.87 13.77
N SER A 66 -10.77 0.43 14.97
CA SER A 66 -11.51 -0.81 15.20
C SER A 66 -12.94 -0.72 14.66
N HIS A 67 -13.63 0.39 14.93
CA HIS A 67 -14.97 0.64 14.38
C HIS A 67 -14.95 0.67 12.85
N TYR A 68 -13.98 1.37 12.26
CA TYR A 68 -13.83 1.43 10.82
C TYR A 68 -13.53 0.05 10.22
N PHE A 69 -12.64 -0.73 10.85
CA PHE A 69 -12.29 -2.08 10.44
C PHE A 69 -13.50 -3.03 10.48
N ALA A 70 -14.31 -2.97 11.54
CA ALA A 70 -15.56 -3.71 11.63
C ALA A 70 -16.57 -3.29 10.55
N LYS A 71 -16.70 -1.97 10.29
CA LYS A 71 -17.61 -1.43 9.29
C LYS A 71 -17.31 -1.94 7.88
N ILE A 72 -16.03 -2.02 7.51
CA ILE A 72 -15.63 -2.52 6.18
C ILE A 72 -15.82 -4.04 6.06
N TRP A 73 -15.67 -4.81 7.14
CA TRP A 73 -15.84 -6.28 7.12
C TRP A 73 -17.25 -6.78 7.46
N LYS A 74 -18.20 -5.86 7.67
CA LYS A 74 -19.63 -6.18 7.81
C LYS A 74 -20.13 -6.85 6.53
N LYS A 75 -21.00 -7.86 6.67
CA LYS A 75 -21.47 -8.72 5.55
C LYS A 75 -22.05 -7.91 4.39
N GLU A 76 -22.84 -6.88 4.68
CA GLU A 76 -23.45 -5.99 3.69
C GLU A 76 -22.43 -5.17 2.88
N ASN A 77 -21.26 -4.90 3.45
CA ASN A 77 -20.23 -4.07 2.83
C ASN A 77 -19.11 -4.88 2.16
N ILE A 78 -19.16 -6.21 2.24
CA ILE A 78 -18.02 -7.06 1.87
C ILE A 78 -17.56 -6.82 0.43
N ASN A 79 -18.48 -6.77 -0.54
CA ASN A 79 -18.16 -6.55 -1.95
C ASN A 79 -17.57 -5.15 -2.19
N LYS A 80 -18.12 -4.13 -1.52
CA LYS A 80 -17.61 -2.76 -1.59
C LYS A 80 -16.20 -2.67 -1.01
N THR A 81 -15.95 -3.34 0.11
CA THR A 81 -14.64 -3.39 0.76
C THR A 81 -13.61 -4.10 -0.10
N LEU A 82 -13.95 -5.25 -0.69
CA LEU A 82 -13.06 -5.97 -1.61
C LEU A 82 -12.68 -5.08 -2.80
N LYS A 83 -13.63 -4.33 -3.37
CA LYS A 83 -13.36 -3.36 -4.43
C LYS A 83 -12.38 -2.27 -3.98
N ILE A 84 -12.62 -1.63 -2.84
CA ILE A 84 -11.74 -0.58 -2.28
C ILE A 84 -10.33 -1.11 -2.05
N VAL A 85 -10.20 -2.32 -1.48
CA VAL A 85 -8.89 -2.92 -1.21
C VAL A 85 -8.14 -3.25 -2.51
N ARG A 86 -8.84 -3.74 -3.53
CA ARG A 86 -8.26 -3.99 -4.86
C ARG A 86 -7.80 -2.72 -5.54
N GLU A 87 -8.60 -1.66 -5.52
CA GLU A 87 -8.20 -0.35 -6.03
C GLU A 87 -6.98 0.20 -5.29
N PHE A 88 -6.94 0.04 -3.97
CA PHE A 88 -5.78 0.43 -3.17
C PHE A 88 -4.53 -0.36 -3.58
N LEU A 89 -4.63 -1.68 -3.77
CA LEU A 89 -3.52 -2.51 -4.28
C LEU A 89 -3.02 -2.02 -5.63
N ASN A 90 -3.93 -1.79 -6.57
CA ASN A 90 -3.57 -1.33 -7.91
C ASN A 90 -2.84 0.02 -7.88
N ARG A 91 -3.27 0.95 -7.01
CA ARG A 91 -2.55 2.22 -6.81
C ARG A 91 -1.14 2.01 -6.25
N GLN A 92 -0.95 1.08 -5.33
CA GLN A 92 0.39 0.77 -4.80
C GLN A 92 1.30 0.16 -5.89
N VAL A 93 0.74 -0.73 -6.72
CA VAL A 93 1.47 -1.33 -7.86
C VAL A 93 1.84 -0.26 -8.89
N SER A 94 0.92 0.63 -9.26
CA SER A 94 1.18 1.76 -10.17
C SER A 94 2.33 2.63 -9.68
N ARG A 95 2.29 3.04 -8.40
CA ARG A 95 3.35 3.85 -7.79
C ARG A 95 4.70 3.15 -7.78
N LEU A 96 4.73 1.83 -7.63
CA LEU A 96 5.98 1.07 -7.71
C LEU A 96 6.51 1.01 -9.14
N ALA A 97 5.63 0.88 -10.14
CA ALA A 97 6.00 0.94 -11.55
C ALA A 97 6.56 2.31 -11.94
N GLU A 98 5.89 3.40 -11.54
CA GLU A 98 6.36 4.79 -11.72
C GLU A 98 7.77 4.97 -11.14
N LYS A 99 8.01 4.52 -9.90
CA LYS A 99 9.36 4.61 -9.29
C LYS A 99 10.44 3.82 -10.05
N ARG A 100 10.08 2.71 -10.69
CA ARG A 100 11.02 1.93 -11.51
C ARG A 100 11.33 2.64 -12.82
N GLU A 101 10.31 3.22 -13.44
CA GLU A 101 10.43 4.05 -14.65
C GLU A 101 11.33 5.26 -14.39
N ASP A 102 11.10 5.99 -13.29
CA ASP A 102 11.90 7.14 -12.90
C ASP A 102 13.36 6.76 -12.64
N LYS A 103 13.59 5.62 -11.97
CA LYS A 103 14.95 5.11 -11.74
C LYS A 103 15.66 4.81 -13.06
N ARG A 104 14.98 4.16 -14.01
CA ARG A 104 15.52 3.87 -15.34
C ARG A 104 15.88 5.16 -16.09
N LYS A 105 14.97 6.15 -16.12
CA LYS A 105 15.23 7.44 -16.77
C LYS A 105 16.41 8.18 -16.14
N ASN A 106 16.52 8.17 -14.81
CA ASN A 106 17.67 8.76 -14.12
C ASN A 106 18.98 8.04 -14.46
N GLU A 107 18.97 6.71 -14.58
CA GLU A 107 20.14 5.95 -15.01
C GLU A 107 20.54 6.31 -16.46
N GLU A 108 19.57 6.43 -17.37
CA GLU A 108 19.80 6.88 -18.75
C GLU A 108 20.35 8.30 -18.82
N ILE A 109 19.80 9.24 -18.05
CA ILE A 109 20.30 10.63 -17.95
C ILE A 109 21.72 10.64 -17.40
N ASN A 110 21.98 9.92 -16.31
CA ASN A 110 23.31 9.85 -15.71
C ASN A 110 24.34 9.24 -16.69
N GLN A 111 23.93 8.23 -17.45
CA GLN A 111 24.80 7.63 -18.47
C GLN A 111 25.07 8.60 -19.61
N PHE A 112 24.04 9.29 -20.10
CA PHE A 112 24.20 10.36 -21.09
C PHE A 112 25.13 11.46 -20.59
N GLU A 113 24.99 11.93 -19.36
CA GLU A 113 25.87 12.96 -18.79
C GLU A 113 27.34 12.50 -18.69
N ARG A 114 27.58 11.23 -18.38
CA ARG A 114 28.93 10.64 -18.38
C ARG A 114 29.52 10.54 -19.77
N ASP A 115 28.71 10.15 -20.75
CA ASP A 115 29.16 9.91 -22.13
C ASP A 115 29.17 11.21 -22.96
N PHE A 116 28.52 12.27 -22.49
CA PHE A 116 28.41 13.53 -23.21
C PHE A 116 29.73 14.31 -23.21
N ASN A 117 30.34 14.44 -24.39
CA ASN A 117 31.54 15.25 -24.59
C ASN A 117 31.22 16.76 -24.58
N SER A 118 31.04 17.30 -23.38
CA SER A 118 30.82 18.72 -23.11
C SER A 118 31.87 19.63 -23.76
N ALA A 119 33.16 19.27 -23.67
CA ALA A 119 34.25 20.07 -24.22
C ALA A 119 34.23 20.13 -25.75
N GLY A 120 33.98 18.99 -26.41
CA GLY A 120 33.81 18.90 -27.85
C GLY A 120 32.59 19.69 -28.35
N TYR A 121 31.48 19.59 -27.62
CA TYR A 121 30.26 20.32 -27.93
C TYR A 121 30.44 21.85 -27.84
N ILE A 122 31.13 22.35 -26.80
CA ILE A 122 31.43 23.78 -26.66
C ILE A 122 32.33 24.28 -27.80
N LYS A 123 33.36 23.50 -28.19
CA LYS A 123 34.22 23.83 -29.34
C LYS A 123 33.42 23.90 -30.64
N PHE A 124 32.54 22.93 -30.88
CA PHE A 124 31.65 22.92 -32.03
C PHE A 124 30.73 24.15 -32.07
N GLN A 125 30.12 24.52 -30.94
CA GLN A 125 29.25 25.69 -30.86
C GLN A 125 29.99 27.01 -31.13
N LYS A 126 31.22 27.16 -30.62
CA LYS A 126 32.08 28.32 -30.92
C LYS A 126 32.42 28.39 -32.41
N MET A 127 32.74 27.26 -33.02
CA MET A 127 33.03 27.15 -34.45
C MET A 127 31.80 27.53 -35.30
N LYS A 128 30.62 26.98 -35.00
CA LYS A 128 29.36 27.31 -35.68
C LYS A 128 29.03 28.81 -35.61
N LYS A 129 29.17 29.44 -34.43
CA LYS A 129 28.97 30.89 -34.26
C LYS A 129 29.96 31.73 -35.08
N ARG A 130 31.20 31.24 -35.27
CA ARG A 130 32.22 31.93 -36.06
C ARG A 130 31.88 31.87 -37.56
N PHE A 131 31.41 30.73 -38.04
CA PHE A 131 30.95 30.57 -39.43
C PHE A 131 29.69 31.40 -39.74
N ALA A 132 28.73 31.44 -38.81
CA ALA A 132 27.50 32.23 -38.99
C ALA A 132 27.71 33.76 -38.96
N LYS A 133 28.88 34.25 -38.51
CA LYS A 133 29.25 35.68 -38.53
C LYS A 133 30.06 36.09 -39.77
N LEU A 134 30.46 35.11 -40.58
CA LEU A 134 31.23 35.30 -41.81
C LEU A 134 30.35 35.25 -43.08
N GLN A 135 29.05 34.98 -42.90
CA GLN A 135 27.99 35.18 -43.90
C GLN A 135 27.28 36.51 -43.60
#